data_AF-A0A1G2NDD8-F1
#
_entry.id   AF-A0A1G2NDD8-F1
#
_cell.length_a   1.000
_cell.length_b   1.000
_cell.length_c   1.000
_cell.angle_alpha   90.00
_cell.angle_beta   90.00
_cell.angle_gamma   90.00
#
_symmetry.space_group_name_H-M   'P 1'
#
loop_
_entity.id
_entity.type
_entity.pdbx_description
1 polymer ?
#
loop_
_entity_poly.entity_id
_entity_poly.type
_entity_poly.pdbx_seq_one_letter_code
_entity_poly.pdbx_strand_id
1 'polypeptide(L)'
;MNKFFLTVVIAAAHLIIFSVASASEILCTLGTSATSTGCVAVENNFVAFTPSAAPVAGTYSAVQSVALSAASASSIHYTQDGTAPTCSSGSVYSAPISVKKTQMIKAIACYPQNTESAISSFEYLLSIFDAGSENATLSTASAGAASFPNQTTSLRLGNATVLDISSSVSTTSAGQIVIGGNTKTLASFTSGNLSAVNLSAPVMVGGQSMSVEKAVAIQSGVSGEPMLLSNQDFSSANVSIPDGATVLAPSGWNGTIAPPRAAARSGAAPTGFSLGGTIIEVGSETETLLFDQPVSIILSGVVGAVGYKSASSTVWVQIANQCAGSYDAPSAPVFPGECYISDGTDTKIHTYHFTSFAGLDAESANAPANPGGNGPVGGAGVALVGDINGDARVDILDFNLLFAAWGAGQSGPFYSSIDLNRDGAIDVLDFNMLMANWK
;
A
#
# COMPACT_ATOMS: atom_id res chain seq x y z
N MET A 1 14.85 61.57 27.55
CA MET A 1 13.53 60.90 27.69
C MET A 1 13.34 60.00 26.49
N ASN A 2 13.73 58.73 26.57
CA ASN A 2 13.43 57.71 25.56
C ASN A 2 13.03 56.45 26.33
N LYS A 3 11.75 56.08 26.28
CA LYS A 3 11.22 54.87 26.92
C LYS A 3 10.72 53.91 25.85
N PHE A 4 11.44 52.79 25.77
CA PHE A 4 10.99 51.40 25.64
C PHE A 4 9.70 51.09 24.85
N PHE A 5 9.87 50.37 23.74
CA PHE A 5 8.85 49.49 23.17
C PHE A 5 9.01 48.09 23.80
N LEU A 6 7.93 47.61 24.44
CA LEU A 6 7.77 46.22 24.86
C LEU A 6 6.70 45.60 23.94
N THR A 7 7.09 44.63 23.14
CA THR A 7 6.18 43.82 22.32
C THR A 7 5.71 42.63 23.16
N VAL A 8 4.40 42.53 23.41
CA VAL A 8 3.77 41.30 23.90
C VAL A 8 2.65 40.93 22.93
N VAL A 9 2.77 39.72 22.41
CA VAL A 9 1.85 39.03 21.53
C VAL A 9 0.62 38.60 22.33
N ILE A 10 -0.58 38.95 21.88
CA ILE A 10 -1.83 38.27 22.28
C ILE A 10 -2.58 37.89 21.02
N ALA A 11 -2.85 36.58 20.91
CA ALA A 11 -3.54 35.91 19.83
C ALA A 11 -4.96 36.47 19.64
N ALA A 12 -5.29 36.89 18.42
CA ALA A 12 -6.66 37.18 18.02
C ALA A 12 -7.25 35.98 17.28
N ALA A 13 -8.12 35.25 17.97
CA ALA A 13 -9.09 34.37 17.35
C ALA A 13 -9.92 35.21 16.35
N HIS A 14 -9.95 34.77 15.09
CA HIS A 14 -10.77 35.38 14.05
C HIS A 14 -12.25 35.09 14.33
N LEU A 15 -12.91 36.02 15.03
CA LEU A 15 -14.35 36.13 15.03
C LEU A 15 -14.74 36.96 13.80
N ILE A 16 -15.09 36.29 12.69
CA ILE A 16 -15.69 36.94 11.54
C ILE A 16 -17.11 37.34 11.93
N ILE A 17 -17.29 38.63 12.20
CA ILE A 17 -18.60 39.26 12.35
C ILE A 17 -19.17 39.42 10.93
N PHE A 18 -20.29 38.75 10.65
CA PHE A 18 -21.11 39.06 9.48
C PHE A 18 -21.72 40.46 9.67
N SER A 19 -21.33 41.43 8.85
CA SER A 19 -22.10 42.65 8.65
C SER A 19 -23.31 42.32 7.77
N VAL A 20 -24.51 42.26 8.34
CA VAL A 20 -25.74 42.40 7.56
C VAL A 20 -26.04 43.89 7.38
N ALA A 21 -25.75 44.39 6.18
CA ALA A 21 -26.30 45.65 5.71
C ALA A 21 -27.26 45.33 4.56
N SER A 22 -28.56 45.46 4.82
CA SER A 22 -29.53 45.80 3.79
C SER A 22 -30.44 46.88 4.35
N ALA A 23 -30.10 48.13 4.04
CA ALA A 23 -31.07 49.21 4.08
C ALA A 23 -32.12 48.93 2.99
N SER A 24 -33.39 48.81 3.39
CA SER A 24 -34.50 48.82 2.45
C SER A 24 -35.01 50.26 2.40
N GLU A 25 -34.76 50.98 1.31
CA GLU A 25 -35.50 52.21 1.04
C GLU A 25 -36.82 51.84 0.34
N ILE A 26 -37.92 52.06 1.05
CA ILE A 26 -39.26 52.04 0.46
C ILE A 26 -39.52 53.45 -0.08
N LEU A 27 -39.41 53.64 -1.39
CA LEU A 27 -40.04 54.79 -2.04
C LEU A 27 -41.54 54.50 -2.17
N CYS A 28 -42.34 55.05 -1.25
CA CYS A 28 -43.78 55.17 -1.45
C CYS A 28 -44.12 56.66 -1.48
N THR A 29 -44.40 57.19 -2.66
CA THR A 29 -45.00 58.52 -2.80
C THR A 29 -46.43 58.48 -2.29
N LEU A 30 -46.69 59.13 -1.14
CA LEU A 30 -48.04 59.38 -0.63
C LEU A 30 -48.77 60.36 -1.56
N GLY A 31 -49.55 59.82 -2.49
CA GLY A 31 -50.59 60.59 -3.18
C GLY A 31 -51.82 60.70 -2.29
N THR A 32 -52.14 61.89 -1.80
CA THR A 32 -53.40 62.18 -1.08
C THR A 32 -54.58 62.14 -2.06
N SER A 33 -55.15 60.96 -2.28
CA SER A 33 -56.53 60.77 -2.74
C SER A 33 -56.92 59.32 -2.53
N ALA A 34 -57.68 59.07 -1.47
CA ALA A 34 -58.32 57.80 -1.22
C ALA A 34 -59.41 57.56 -2.28
N THR A 35 -59.15 56.65 -3.22
CA THR A 35 -60.10 55.68 -3.81
C THR A 35 -59.36 54.91 -4.90
N SER A 36 -58.90 53.69 -4.61
CA SER A 36 -58.70 52.57 -5.55
C SER A 36 -57.66 51.61 -4.98
N THR A 37 -58.11 50.39 -4.72
CA THR A 37 -57.36 49.14 -4.63
C THR A 37 -56.02 49.16 -5.38
N GLY A 38 -54.90 48.93 -4.68
CA GLY A 38 -53.62 48.74 -5.36
C GLY A 38 -52.36 49.08 -4.56
N CYS A 39 -52.17 48.51 -3.37
CA CYS A 39 -50.80 48.19 -2.96
C CYS A 39 -50.49 46.82 -3.56
N VAL A 40 -49.83 46.78 -4.71
CA VAL A 40 -49.24 45.53 -5.20
C VAL A 40 -48.05 45.26 -4.29
N ALA A 41 -48.09 44.17 -3.53
CA ALA A 41 -46.92 43.70 -2.81
C ALA A 41 -45.80 43.50 -3.83
N VAL A 42 -44.71 44.25 -3.70
CA VAL A 42 -43.49 43.99 -4.47
C VAL A 42 -43.00 42.61 -4.06
N GLU A 43 -42.81 41.76 -5.06
CA GLU A 43 -42.50 40.35 -4.89
C GLU A 43 -41.33 40.14 -3.94
N ASN A 44 -41.48 39.14 -3.06
CA ASN A 44 -40.44 38.63 -2.20
C ASN A 44 -39.15 38.49 -3.00
N ASN A 45 -38.06 39.12 -2.55
CA ASN A 45 -36.72 38.91 -3.08
C ASN A 45 -36.28 37.46 -2.79
N PHE A 46 -36.79 36.53 -3.59
CA PHE A 46 -36.57 35.10 -3.46
C PHE A 46 -35.22 34.77 -4.11
N VAL A 47 -34.25 34.39 -3.28
CA VAL A 47 -32.93 33.98 -3.75
C VAL A 47 -32.93 32.48 -3.96
N ALA A 48 -32.86 32.05 -5.23
CA ALA A 48 -32.67 30.64 -5.56
C ALA A 48 -31.21 30.25 -5.31
N PHE A 49 -30.99 29.37 -4.32
CA PHE A 49 -29.68 28.80 -4.04
C PHE A 49 -29.34 27.71 -5.06
N THR A 50 -28.16 27.77 -5.64
CA THR A 50 -27.68 26.70 -6.50
C THR A 50 -27.36 25.46 -5.69
N PRO A 51 -27.48 24.25 -6.27
CA PRO A 51 -26.96 23.05 -5.63
C PRO A 51 -25.50 23.21 -5.20
N SER A 52 -25.17 22.59 -4.08
CA SER A 52 -23.82 22.37 -3.59
C SER A 52 -23.60 20.87 -3.43
N ALA A 53 -22.35 20.43 -3.56
CA ALA A 53 -21.98 19.03 -3.48
C ALA A 53 -20.97 18.78 -2.34
N ALA A 54 -21.15 17.68 -1.62
CA ALA A 54 -20.24 17.21 -0.58
C ALA A 54 -19.94 15.71 -0.80
N PRO A 55 -18.66 15.30 -0.98
CA PRO A 55 -17.49 16.16 -1.01
C PRO A 55 -17.49 17.07 -2.25
N VAL A 56 -16.68 18.13 -2.24
CA VAL A 56 -16.65 19.11 -3.35
C VAL A 56 -16.08 18.45 -4.62
N ALA A 57 -16.43 18.96 -5.80
CA ALA A 57 -15.79 18.57 -7.06
C ALA A 57 -14.25 18.61 -6.94
N GLY A 58 -13.57 17.63 -7.53
CA GLY A 58 -12.13 17.46 -7.41
C GLY A 58 -11.62 16.10 -7.86
N THR A 59 -10.33 15.85 -7.61
CA THR A 59 -9.67 14.58 -7.91
C THR A 59 -9.67 13.66 -6.70
N TYR A 60 -10.05 12.40 -6.92
CA TYR A 60 -10.17 11.39 -5.87
C TYR A 60 -9.50 10.08 -6.27
N SER A 61 -8.91 9.39 -5.30
CA SER A 61 -8.31 8.06 -5.44
C SER A 61 -9.24 6.91 -5.06
N ALA A 62 -10.48 7.23 -4.65
CA ALA A 62 -11.49 6.26 -4.24
C ALA A 62 -12.88 6.68 -4.74
N VAL A 63 -13.79 5.71 -4.85
CA VAL A 63 -15.21 5.96 -5.18
C VAL A 63 -15.78 7.01 -4.24
N GLN A 64 -16.45 8.02 -4.80
CA GLN A 64 -17.08 9.08 -4.00
C GLN A 64 -18.58 8.85 -3.83
N SER A 65 -19.10 9.24 -2.67
CA SER A 65 -20.52 9.29 -2.37
C SER A 65 -20.93 10.75 -2.25
N VAL A 66 -21.46 11.32 -3.33
CA VAL A 66 -21.72 12.76 -3.46
C VAL A 66 -23.12 13.09 -2.98
N ALA A 67 -23.21 13.84 -1.88
CA ALA A 67 -24.44 14.41 -1.41
C ALA A 67 -24.68 15.80 -2.04
N LEU A 68 -25.89 16.02 -2.56
CA LEU A 68 -26.32 17.32 -3.08
C LEU A 68 -27.21 18.03 -2.05
N SER A 69 -27.05 19.34 -1.94
CA SER A 69 -27.93 20.17 -1.10
C SER A 69 -28.13 21.57 -1.68
N ALA A 70 -29.32 22.13 -1.49
CA ALA A 70 -29.66 23.49 -1.89
C ALA A 70 -30.66 24.04 -0.87
N ALA A 71 -30.36 25.20 -0.28
CA ALA A 71 -31.22 25.77 0.74
C ALA A 71 -32.60 26.12 0.17
N SER A 72 -33.66 25.76 0.93
CA SER A 72 -35.07 26.00 0.61
C SER A 72 -35.59 25.35 -0.68
N ALA A 73 -34.83 24.46 -1.33
CA ALA A 73 -35.25 23.79 -2.54
C ALA A 73 -36.34 22.74 -2.25
N SER A 74 -37.36 22.66 -3.11
CA SER A 74 -38.37 21.60 -3.04
C SER A 74 -37.85 20.28 -3.60
N SER A 75 -36.97 20.34 -4.59
CA SER A 75 -36.26 19.18 -5.14
C SER A 75 -34.94 19.61 -5.77
N ILE A 76 -34.04 18.66 -5.98
CA ILE A 76 -32.83 18.83 -6.79
C ILE A 76 -32.88 17.79 -7.90
N HIS A 77 -32.70 18.22 -9.14
CA HIS A 77 -32.62 17.34 -10.30
C HIS A 77 -31.18 17.32 -10.83
N TYR A 78 -30.72 16.17 -11.29
CA TYR A 78 -29.34 16.01 -11.75
C TYR A 78 -29.20 15.06 -12.94
N THR A 79 -28.07 15.15 -13.61
CA THR A 79 -27.63 14.28 -14.71
C THR A 79 -26.17 13.90 -14.51
N GLN A 80 -25.78 12.73 -15.03
CA GLN A 80 -24.41 12.19 -14.96
C GLN A 80 -23.77 11.97 -16.33
N ASP A 81 -24.53 12.24 -17.40
CA ASP A 81 -24.11 12.10 -18.81
C ASP A 81 -23.62 13.44 -19.41
N GLY A 82 -23.53 14.49 -18.60
CA GLY A 82 -23.11 15.83 -19.01
C GLY A 82 -24.21 16.69 -19.65
N THR A 83 -25.44 16.18 -19.80
CA THR A 83 -26.59 16.98 -20.28
C THR A 83 -27.08 17.95 -19.20
N ALA A 84 -27.74 19.05 -19.57
CA ALA A 84 -28.28 20.00 -18.60
C ALA A 84 -29.63 19.48 -18.01
N PRO A 85 -29.77 19.32 -16.67
CA PRO A 85 -31.06 18.99 -16.08
C PRO A 85 -32.01 20.20 -16.07
N THR A 86 -33.31 19.93 -15.94
CA THR A 86 -34.36 20.93 -15.67
C THR A 86 -35.25 20.43 -14.53
N CYS A 87 -36.19 21.23 -14.03
CA CYS A 87 -37.17 20.74 -13.05
C CYS A 87 -38.18 19.72 -13.63
N SER A 88 -38.07 19.40 -14.92
CA SER A 88 -38.85 18.36 -15.62
C SER A 88 -38.00 17.26 -16.26
N SER A 89 -36.67 17.39 -16.26
CA SER A 89 -35.74 16.44 -16.89
C SER A 89 -34.51 16.17 -16.02
N GLY A 90 -34.00 14.94 -16.07
CA GLY A 90 -32.97 14.46 -15.15
C GLY A 90 -33.54 13.67 -13.98
N SER A 91 -32.66 13.08 -13.18
CA SER A 91 -33.03 12.25 -12.03
C SER A 91 -33.28 13.12 -10.80
N VAL A 92 -34.33 12.81 -10.04
CA VAL A 92 -34.61 13.47 -8.76
C VAL A 92 -33.63 12.95 -7.71
N TYR A 93 -32.87 13.85 -7.10
CA TYR A 93 -31.94 13.52 -6.01
C TYR A 93 -32.72 13.07 -4.76
N SER A 94 -32.46 11.84 -4.34
CA SER A 94 -33.11 11.21 -3.17
C SER A 94 -32.13 10.45 -2.26
N ALA A 95 -30.93 10.15 -2.76
CA ALA A 95 -29.83 9.53 -2.03
C ALA A 95 -28.48 9.98 -2.62
N PRO A 96 -27.37 9.89 -1.88
CA PRO A 96 -26.04 10.24 -2.38
C PRO A 96 -25.70 9.52 -3.70
N ILE A 97 -25.07 10.27 -4.62
CA ILE A 97 -24.69 9.80 -5.96
C ILE A 97 -23.34 9.10 -5.87
N SER A 98 -23.29 7.82 -6.25
CA SER A 98 -22.03 7.06 -6.31
C SER A 98 -21.25 7.39 -7.58
N VAL A 99 -20.06 7.98 -7.43
CA VAL A 99 -19.12 8.30 -8.51
C VAL A 99 -18.02 7.24 -8.56
N LYS A 100 -18.12 6.33 -9.53
CA LYS A 100 -17.23 5.16 -9.69
C LYS A 100 -16.22 5.30 -10.83
N LYS A 101 -16.27 6.39 -11.59
CA LYS A 101 -15.35 6.75 -12.67
C LYS A 101 -15.32 8.27 -12.81
N THR A 102 -14.32 8.80 -13.52
CA THR A 102 -14.31 10.21 -13.90
C THR A 102 -15.59 10.58 -14.62
N GLN A 103 -16.31 11.57 -14.08
CA GLN A 103 -17.58 12.02 -14.62
C GLN A 103 -17.93 13.44 -14.15
N MET A 104 -18.86 14.05 -14.87
CA MET A 104 -19.45 15.33 -14.50
C MET A 104 -20.87 15.11 -13.97
N ILE A 105 -21.19 15.71 -12.83
CA ILE A 105 -22.55 15.82 -12.32
C ILE A 105 -23.04 17.23 -12.59
N LYS A 106 -24.15 17.38 -13.30
CA LYS A 106 -24.85 18.67 -13.41
C LYS A 106 -26.10 18.61 -12.56
N ALA A 107 -26.40 19.67 -11.82
CA ALA A 107 -27.55 19.73 -10.94
C ALA A 107 -28.25 21.09 -10.98
N ILE A 108 -29.57 21.07 -10.80
CA ILE A 108 -30.42 22.26 -10.66
C ILE A 108 -31.33 22.09 -9.44
N ALA A 109 -31.53 23.17 -8.69
CA ALA A 109 -32.47 23.21 -7.59
C ALA A 109 -33.80 23.81 -8.06
N CYS A 110 -34.89 23.13 -7.72
CA CYS A 110 -36.25 23.49 -8.06
C CYS A 110 -36.95 24.08 -6.84
N TYR A 111 -37.75 25.11 -7.08
CA TYR A 111 -38.47 25.85 -6.05
C TYR A 111 -39.95 26.00 -6.42
N PRO A 112 -40.82 26.38 -5.46
CA PRO A 112 -42.21 26.67 -5.75
C PRO A 112 -42.40 27.73 -6.84
N GLN A 113 -43.60 27.76 -7.43
CA GLN A 113 -43.97 28.72 -8.49
C GLN A 113 -43.05 28.69 -9.72
N ASN A 114 -42.54 27.51 -10.07
CA ASN A 114 -41.65 27.29 -11.22
C ASN A 114 -40.38 28.14 -11.20
N THR A 115 -39.86 28.45 -10.01
CA THR A 115 -38.55 29.11 -9.88
C THR A 115 -37.45 28.06 -9.85
N GLU A 116 -36.35 28.31 -10.56
CA GLU A 116 -35.21 27.40 -10.67
C GLU A 116 -33.91 28.12 -10.34
N SER A 117 -32.91 27.40 -9.83
CA SER A 117 -31.56 27.93 -9.69
C SER A 117 -30.81 27.94 -11.03
N ALA A 118 -29.64 28.56 -11.08
CA ALA A 118 -28.66 28.24 -12.12
C ALA A 118 -28.19 26.77 -11.99
N ILE A 119 -27.76 26.18 -13.11
CA ILE A 119 -27.17 24.83 -13.13
C ILE A 119 -25.77 24.89 -12.51
N SER A 120 -25.52 24.02 -11.54
CA SER A 120 -24.18 23.75 -11.00
C SER A 120 -23.55 22.58 -11.71
N SER A 121 -22.25 22.68 -12.01
CA SER A 121 -21.45 21.60 -12.60
C SER A 121 -20.37 21.17 -11.61
N PHE A 122 -20.31 19.88 -11.32
CA PHE A 122 -19.35 19.27 -10.41
C PHE A 122 -18.55 18.22 -11.18
N GLU A 123 -17.29 18.53 -11.46
CA GLU A 123 -16.36 17.60 -12.10
C GLU A 123 -15.67 16.74 -11.05
N TYR A 124 -15.88 15.42 -11.12
CA TYR A 124 -15.19 14.45 -10.28
C TYR A 124 -14.24 13.66 -11.16
N LEU A 125 -12.95 13.88 -10.95
CA LEU A 125 -11.90 13.10 -11.58
C LEU A 125 -11.58 11.93 -10.66
N LEU A 126 -11.74 10.72 -11.14
CA LEU A 126 -11.38 9.53 -10.39
C LEU A 126 -10.08 8.99 -10.96
N SER A 127 -9.03 9.00 -10.15
CA SER A 127 -7.72 8.49 -10.55
C SER A 127 -7.60 6.97 -10.41
N ILE A 128 -8.73 6.24 -10.43
CA ILE A 128 -8.78 4.78 -10.32
C ILE A 128 -9.33 4.14 -11.59
N PHE A 129 -8.72 3.02 -11.97
CA PHE A 129 -9.26 2.05 -12.92
C PHE A 129 -9.62 0.80 -12.12
N ASP A 130 -10.92 0.54 -11.99
CA ASP A 130 -11.45 -0.63 -11.31
C ASP A 130 -11.84 -1.66 -12.37
N ALA A 131 -11.10 -2.77 -12.42
CA ALA A 131 -11.34 -3.81 -13.41
C ALA A 131 -12.51 -4.74 -13.03
N GLY A 132 -13.08 -4.58 -11.82
CA GLY A 132 -14.24 -5.34 -11.35
C GLY A 132 -13.98 -6.84 -11.37
N SER A 133 -14.65 -7.55 -12.28
CA SER A 133 -14.55 -9.01 -12.46
C SER A 133 -13.69 -9.45 -13.64
N GLU A 134 -13.12 -8.51 -14.39
CA GLU A 134 -12.32 -8.79 -15.59
C GLU A 134 -10.85 -8.40 -15.39
N ASN A 135 -9.96 -8.93 -16.24
CA ASN A 135 -8.57 -8.50 -16.25
C ASN A 135 -8.45 -7.05 -16.72
N ALA A 136 -7.52 -6.31 -16.13
CA ALA A 136 -7.14 -4.99 -16.61
C ALA A 136 -6.13 -5.13 -17.74
N THR A 137 -6.55 -4.92 -18.98
CA THR A 137 -5.62 -4.93 -20.12
C THR A 137 -5.08 -3.52 -20.38
N LEU A 138 -3.75 -3.35 -20.36
CA LEU A 138 -3.11 -2.10 -20.76
C LEU A 138 -2.25 -2.33 -22.01
N SER A 139 -2.30 -1.39 -22.94
CA SER A 139 -1.49 -1.41 -24.16
C SER A 139 -1.21 -0.01 -24.66
N THR A 140 -0.17 0.14 -25.49
CA THR A 140 0.11 1.37 -26.23
C THR A 140 0.56 1.05 -27.65
N ALA A 141 0.60 2.07 -28.51
CA ALA A 141 1.24 1.95 -29.82
C ALA A 141 2.78 1.87 -29.75
N SER A 142 3.37 2.18 -28.59
CA SER A 142 4.82 2.18 -28.40
C SER A 142 5.29 0.78 -28.00
N ALA A 143 6.18 0.19 -28.80
CA ALA A 143 6.71 -1.14 -28.52
C ALA A 143 7.41 -1.19 -27.16
N GLY A 144 7.14 -2.23 -26.37
CA GLY A 144 7.74 -2.38 -25.04
C GLY A 144 7.17 -1.45 -23.97
N ALA A 145 5.97 -0.89 -24.18
CA ALA A 145 5.31 -0.02 -23.21
C ALA A 145 3.81 -0.29 -23.08
N ALA A 146 3.32 -0.23 -21.84
CA ALA A 146 1.92 -0.25 -21.46
C ALA A 146 1.60 1.00 -20.62
N SER A 147 0.43 1.59 -20.79
CA SER A 147 0.05 2.81 -20.06
C SER A 147 -1.34 2.69 -19.47
N PHE A 148 -1.49 3.24 -18.27
CA PHE A 148 -2.80 3.49 -17.68
C PHE A 148 -3.60 4.49 -18.52
N PRO A 149 -4.94 4.45 -18.46
CA PRO A 149 -5.77 5.52 -19.02
C PRO A 149 -5.37 6.88 -18.46
N ASN A 150 -5.57 7.94 -19.25
CA ASN A 150 -5.25 9.30 -18.84
C ASN A 150 -5.92 9.65 -17.50
N GLN A 151 -5.17 10.31 -16.61
CA GLN A 151 -5.56 10.72 -15.26
C GLN A 151 -5.73 9.58 -14.24
N THR A 152 -5.39 8.34 -14.59
CA THR A 152 -5.45 7.19 -13.68
C THR A 152 -4.10 6.93 -13.01
N THR A 153 -4.08 6.88 -11.69
CA THR A 153 -2.91 6.51 -10.87
C THR A 153 -3.16 5.31 -9.96
N SER A 154 -4.35 4.70 -10.01
CA SER A 154 -4.72 3.58 -9.17
C SER A 154 -5.38 2.48 -9.99
N LEU A 155 -5.01 1.24 -9.72
CA LEU A 155 -5.58 0.03 -10.28
C LEU A 155 -6.13 -0.80 -9.13
N ARG A 156 -7.42 -1.12 -9.19
CA ARG A 156 -8.07 -2.02 -8.24
C ARG A 156 -8.53 -3.27 -8.97
N LEU A 157 -8.00 -4.40 -8.52
CA LEU A 157 -8.25 -5.74 -9.06
C LEU A 157 -8.85 -6.64 -7.97
N GLY A 158 -9.47 -7.75 -8.34
CA GLY A 158 -9.82 -8.83 -7.42
C GLY A 158 -8.81 -9.98 -7.34
N ASN A 159 -9.10 -10.94 -6.47
CA ASN A 159 -8.27 -12.14 -6.26
C ASN A 159 -8.15 -13.06 -7.48
N ALA A 160 -9.03 -12.94 -8.49
CA ALA A 160 -8.97 -13.74 -9.71
C ALA A 160 -8.45 -12.93 -10.92
N THR A 161 -8.42 -11.61 -10.85
CA THR A 161 -8.10 -10.73 -11.98
C THR A 161 -6.64 -10.27 -11.93
N VAL A 162 -6.04 -10.04 -13.09
CA VAL A 162 -4.66 -9.58 -13.23
C VAL A 162 -4.58 -8.29 -14.06
N LEU A 163 -3.48 -7.58 -13.92
CA LEU A 163 -3.02 -6.61 -14.91
C LEU A 163 -2.39 -7.40 -16.06
N ASP A 164 -2.99 -7.33 -17.24
CA ASP A 164 -2.52 -7.97 -18.47
C ASP A 164 -1.83 -6.94 -19.37
N ILE A 165 -0.51 -7.10 -19.53
CA ILE A 165 0.35 -6.28 -20.39
C ILE A 165 1.08 -7.13 -21.42
N SER A 166 0.60 -8.35 -21.66
CA SER A 166 1.22 -9.34 -22.54
C SER A 166 1.43 -8.83 -23.96
N SER A 167 0.49 -8.03 -24.48
CA SER A 167 0.59 -7.40 -25.81
C SER A 167 1.70 -6.35 -25.95
N SER A 168 2.19 -5.82 -24.83
CA SER A 168 3.24 -4.79 -24.78
C SER A 168 4.62 -5.36 -24.45
N VAL A 169 4.75 -6.67 -24.17
CA VAL A 169 6.01 -7.29 -23.77
C VAL A 169 7.01 -7.30 -24.92
N SER A 170 8.18 -6.70 -24.70
CA SER A 170 9.35 -6.87 -25.56
C SER A 170 10.15 -8.10 -25.14
N THR A 171 10.60 -8.88 -26.11
CA THR A 171 11.47 -10.03 -25.90
C THR A 171 12.91 -9.70 -26.29
N THR A 172 13.85 -10.30 -25.59
CA THR A 172 15.28 -10.06 -25.82
C THR A 172 15.70 -10.68 -27.13
N SER A 173 16.38 -9.89 -27.95
CA SER A 173 17.00 -10.33 -29.19
C SER A 173 18.42 -9.79 -29.26
N ALA A 174 19.40 -10.67 -29.49
CA ALA A 174 20.83 -10.33 -29.52
C ALA A 174 21.32 -9.51 -28.31
N GLY A 175 20.80 -9.79 -27.10
CA GLY A 175 21.15 -9.08 -25.86
C GLY A 175 20.56 -7.66 -25.75
N GLN A 176 19.48 -7.39 -26.50
CA GLN A 176 18.79 -6.10 -26.51
C GLN A 176 17.29 -6.28 -26.26
N ILE A 177 16.67 -5.28 -25.64
CA ILE A 177 15.23 -5.16 -25.40
C ILE A 177 14.73 -3.80 -25.91
N VAL A 178 13.48 -3.72 -26.34
CA VAL A 178 12.84 -2.47 -26.76
C VAL A 178 11.92 -1.99 -25.65
N ILE A 179 12.11 -0.76 -25.18
CA ILE A 179 11.29 -0.16 -24.11
C ILE A 179 10.86 1.23 -24.57
N GLY A 180 9.54 1.47 -24.61
CA GLY A 180 8.98 2.73 -25.09
C GLY A 180 9.47 3.11 -26.49
N GLY A 181 9.61 2.13 -27.38
CA GLY A 181 10.12 2.31 -28.75
C GLY A 181 11.64 2.47 -28.88
N ASN A 182 12.39 2.43 -27.77
CA ASN A 182 13.83 2.60 -27.76
C ASN A 182 14.55 1.28 -27.48
N THR A 183 15.55 0.94 -28.30
CA THR A 183 16.42 -0.23 -28.06
C THR A 183 17.40 0.05 -26.93
N LYS A 184 17.48 -0.87 -25.97
CA LYS A 184 18.41 -0.86 -24.83
C LYS A 184 19.24 -2.15 -24.83
N THR A 185 20.54 -2.03 -24.61
CA THR A 185 21.46 -3.18 -24.49
C THR A 185 21.54 -3.65 -23.03
N LEU A 186 21.45 -4.95 -22.79
CA LEU A 186 21.50 -5.51 -21.43
C LEU A 186 22.85 -5.26 -20.74
N ALA A 187 23.95 -5.24 -21.49
CA ALA A 187 25.30 -5.01 -20.96
C ALA A 187 25.57 -3.57 -20.48
N SER A 188 24.76 -2.61 -20.92
CA SER A 188 24.90 -1.18 -20.59
C SER A 188 23.54 -0.56 -20.26
N PHE A 189 22.71 -1.33 -19.56
CA PHE A 189 21.37 -0.91 -19.20
C PHE A 189 21.44 0.31 -18.28
N THR A 190 20.55 1.29 -18.51
CA THR A 190 20.59 2.62 -17.86
C THR A 190 19.19 3.16 -17.57
N SER A 191 18.15 2.33 -17.69
CA SER A 191 16.79 2.75 -17.36
C SER A 191 16.60 2.81 -15.85
N GLY A 192 15.68 3.68 -15.40
CA GLY A 192 15.40 3.87 -13.99
C GLY A 192 16.65 4.20 -13.19
N ASN A 193 16.91 3.42 -12.15
CA ASN A 193 18.06 3.56 -11.25
C ASN A 193 19.23 2.63 -11.62
N LEU A 194 19.15 1.89 -12.73
CA LEU A 194 20.10 0.84 -13.07
C LEU A 194 21.33 1.33 -13.86
N SER A 195 21.79 2.55 -13.60
CA SER A 195 22.96 3.09 -14.29
C SER A 195 24.19 2.17 -14.11
N ALA A 196 24.73 1.66 -15.22
CA ALA A 196 25.87 0.75 -15.26
C ALA A 196 25.63 -0.66 -14.66
N VAL A 197 24.37 -1.11 -14.57
CA VAL A 197 24.05 -2.51 -14.25
C VAL A 197 24.14 -3.35 -15.53
N ASN A 198 24.87 -4.46 -15.45
CA ASN A 198 24.94 -5.45 -16.53
C ASN A 198 23.87 -6.53 -16.32
N LEU A 199 22.77 -6.44 -17.09
CA LEU A 199 21.67 -7.40 -17.07
C LEU A 199 21.88 -8.59 -18.03
N SER A 200 23.02 -8.68 -18.73
CA SER A 200 23.33 -9.86 -19.55
C SER A 200 23.77 -11.06 -18.70
N ALA A 201 24.13 -10.82 -17.44
CA ALA A 201 24.40 -11.86 -16.46
C ALA A 201 23.14 -12.13 -15.61
N PRO A 202 22.94 -13.37 -15.12
CA PRO A 202 21.83 -13.65 -14.21
C PRO A 202 21.89 -12.79 -12.94
N VAL A 203 20.76 -12.22 -12.56
CA VAL A 203 20.55 -11.47 -11.31
C VAL A 203 20.18 -12.46 -10.21
N MET A 204 20.65 -12.24 -8.97
CA MET A 204 20.33 -13.10 -7.83
C MET A 204 19.28 -12.44 -6.94
N VAL A 205 18.17 -13.14 -6.67
CA VAL A 205 17.11 -12.70 -5.74
C VAL A 205 16.76 -13.86 -4.81
N GLY A 206 17.00 -13.71 -3.51
CA GLY A 206 16.70 -14.76 -2.53
C GLY A 206 17.37 -16.10 -2.82
N GLY A 207 18.59 -16.08 -3.35
CA GLY A 207 19.34 -17.29 -3.75
C GLY A 207 18.92 -17.93 -5.07
N GLN A 208 17.92 -17.37 -5.77
CA GLN A 208 17.52 -17.81 -7.11
C GLN A 208 18.18 -16.94 -8.17
N SER A 209 18.71 -17.56 -9.22
CA SER A 209 19.25 -16.87 -10.39
C SER A 209 18.15 -16.63 -11.42
N MET A 210 18.12 -15.42 -11.98
CA MET A 210 17.14 -15.04 -12.99
C MET A 210 17.80 -14.26 -14.14
N SER A 211 17.50 -14.66 -15.37
CA SER A 211 17.95 -13.97 -16.58
C SER A 211 16.89 -12.96 -17.02
N VAL A 212 17.32 -11.78 -17.47
CA VAL A 212 16.41 -10.80 -18.10
C VAL A 212 16.25 -11.15 -19.57
N GLU A 213 15.05 -11.60 -19.93
CA GLU A 213 14.71 -11.99 -21.30
C GLU A 213 13.49 -11.25 -21.85
N LYS A 214 12.68 -10.66 -20.97
CA LYS A 214 11.48 -9.89 -21.31
C LYS A 214 11.49 -8.55 -20.61
N ALA A 215 10.91 -7.53 -21.23
CA ALA A 215 10.75 -6.22 -20.64
C ALA A 215 9.48 -5.50 -21.09
N VAL A 216 8.93 -4.67 -20.21
CA VAL A 216 7.85 -3.74 -20.54
C VAL A 216 7.88 -2.55 -19.58
N ALA A 217 7.90 -1.32 -20.11
CA ALA A 217 7.69 -0.13 -19.30
C ALA A 217 6.21 0.06 -18.99
N ILE A 218 5.89 0.35 -17.74
CA ILE A 218 4.54 0.69 -17.31
C ILE A 218 4.50 2.19 -17.00
N GLN A 219 3.57 2.90 -17.64
CA GLN A 219 3.35 4.32 -17.42
C GLN A 219 2.03 4.55 -16.69
N SER A 220 2.04 5.41 -15.69
CA SER A 220 0.82 5.88 -15.06
C SER A 220 0.03 6.78 -16.03
N GLY A 221 -1.21 7.09 -15.67
CA GLY A 221 -2.03 8.06 -16.38
C GLY A 221 -1.70 9.52 -16.05
N VAL A 222 -0.78 9.76 -15.11
CA VAL A 222 -0.38 11.11 -14.65
C VAL A 222 1.15 11.14 -14.53
N SER A 223 1.81 11.85 -15.44
CA SER A 223 3.27 11.88 -15.50
C SER A 223 3.92 12.24 -14.16
N GLY A 224 4.88 11.40 -13.75
CA GLY A 224 5.61 11.53 -12.49
C GLY A 224 4.90 10.94 -11.27
N GLU A 225 3.62 10.60 -11.35
CA GLU A 225 2.88 10.01 -10.23
C GLU A 225 2.95 8.47 -10.27
N PRO A 226 3.20 7.82 -9.13
CA PRO A 226 3.23 6.37 -9.09
C PRO A 226 1.85 5.78 -9.35
N MET A 227 1.83 4.55 -9.87
CA MET A 227 0.63 3.73 -9.98
C MET A 227 0.46 2.88 -8.72
N LEU A 228 -0.72 2.94 -8.11
CA LEU A 228 -1.12 2.12 -6.97
C LEU A 228 -1.85 0.87 -7.45
N LEU A 229 -1.25 -0.30 -7.29
CA LEU A 229 -1.88 -1.59 -7.51
C LEU A 229 -2.46 -2.12 -6.19
N SER A 230 -3.78 -2.29 -6.15
CA SER A 230 -4.54 -2.72 -4.97
C SER A 230 -5.46 -3.89 -5.28
N ASN A 231 -5.89 -4.57 -4.23
CA ASN A 231 -6.83 -5.67 -4.31
C ASN A 231 -8.14 -5.34 -3.56
N GLN A 232 -9.27 -5.44 -4.24
CA GLN A 232 -10.58 -5.16 -3.65
C GLN A 232 -11.00 -6.20 -2.61
N ASP A 233 -10.48 -7.42 -2.72
CA ASP A 233 -10.79 -8.56 -1.88
C ASP A 233 -9.74 -8.75 -0.76
N PHE A 234 -8.70 -7.90 -0.73
CA PHE A 234 -7.58 -8.02 0.19
C PHE A 234 -6.98 -6.64 0.54
N SER A 235 -7.13 -6.23 1.80
CA SER A 235 -6.74 -4.89 2.27
C SER A 235 -5.43 -4.84 3.06
N SER A 236 -4.81 -5.99 3.34
CA SER A 236 -3.60 -6.06 4.18
C SER A 236 -2.32 -5.74 3.41
N ALA A 237 -2.40 -5.43 2.11
CA ALA A 237 -1.28 -4.88 1.38
C ALA A 237 -1.68 -4.05 0.15
N ASN A 238 -0.80 -3.12 -0.20
CA ASN A 238 -0.93 -2.22 -1.33
C ASN A 238 0.44 -2.08 -1.99
N VAL A 239 0.47 -1.91 -3.32
CA VAL A 239 1.73 -1.82 -4.07
C VAL A 239 1.78 -0.54 -4.88
N SER A 240 2.89 0.17 -4.83
CA SER A 240 3.16 1.39 -5.58
C SER A 240 4.31 1.14 -6.55
N ILE A 241 4.06 1.31 -7.85
CA ILE A 241 5.06 1.18 -8.91
C ILE A 241 5.35 2.60 -9.44
N PRO A 242 6.62 3.04 -9.52
CA PRO A 242 6.96 4.36 -10.04
C PRO A 242 6.48 4.58 -11.49
N ASP A 243 6.20 5.83 -11.86
CA ASP A 243 5.89 6.17 -13.24
C ASP A 243 7.06 5.82 -14.17
N GLY A 244 6.76 5.12 -15.26
CA GLY A 244 7.77 4.70 -16.24
C GLY A 244 8.70 3.59 -15.76
N ALA A 245 8.40 2.91 -14.64
CA ALA A 245 9.15 1.74 -14.22
C ALA A 245 9.05 0.62 -15.27
N THR A 246 10.18 -0.04 -15.53
CA THR A 246 10.28 -1.17 -16.43
C THR A 246 10.24 -2.46 -15.65
N VAL A 247 9.26 -3.32 -15.95
CA VAL A 247 9.27 -4.72 -15.53
C VAL A 247 10.30 -5.47 -16.37
N LEU A 248 11.23 -6.15 -15.70
CA LEU A 248 12.26 -6.99 -16.29
C LEU A 248 11.99 -8.43 -15.84
N ALA A 249 11.86 -9.36 -16.76
CA ALA A 249 11.35 -10.69 -16.45
C ALA A 249 12.09 -11.83 -17.19
N PRO A 250 12.07 -13.05 -16.63
CA PRO A 250 12.50 -14.26 -17.33
C PRO A 250 11.60 -14.59 -18.53
N SER A 251 12.07 -15.49 -19.40
CA SER A 251 11.31 -15.97 -20.57
C SER A 251 9.99 -16.67 -20.20
N GLY A 252 9.90 -17.27 -19.02
CA GLY A 252 8.68 -17.94 -18.52
C GLY A 252 7.51 -16.99 -18.21
N TRP A 253 7.77 -15.69 -18.03
CA TRP A 253 6.71 -14.74 -17.67
C TRP A 253 5.71 -14.54 -18.81
N ASN A 254 4.43 -14.68 -18.50
CA ASN A 254 3.32 -14.58 -19.46
C ASN A 254 2.85 -13.15 -19.74
N GLY A 255 3.47 -12.13 -19.13
CA GLY A 255 3.09 -10.73 -19.32
C GLY A 255 1.94 -10.27 -18.41
N THR A 256 1.62 -11.01 -17.34
CA THR A 256 0.59 -10.62 -16.38
C THR A 256 1.16 -10.32 -14.98
N ILE A 257 0.52 -9.41 -14.26
CA ILE A 257 0.89 -9.01 -12.89
C ILE A 257 -0.37 -9.16 -12.03
N ALA A 258 -0.34 -10.09 -11.08
CA ALA A 258 -1.36 -10.22 -10.06
C ALA A 258 -1.25 -9.05 -9.05
N PRO A 259 -2.38 -8.52 -8.54
CA PRO A 259 -2.36 -7.60 -7.41
C PRO A 259 -1.81 -8.29 -6.15
N PRO A 260 -1.50 -7.54 -5.07
CA PRO A 260 -1.20 -8.17 -3.80
C PRO A 260 -2.38 -9.05 -3.34
N ARG A 261 -2.11 -10.32 -3.03
CA ARG A 261 -3.07 -11.31 -2.55
C ARG A 261 -2.52 -12.01 -1.33
N ALA A 262 -3.39 -12.57 -0.51
CA ALA A 262 -2.97 -13.46 0.57
C ALA A 262 -2.28 -14.71 -0.01
N ALA A 263 -1.09 -15.03 0.49
CA ALA A 263 -0.36 -16.23 0.09
C ALA A 263 -0.42 -17.31 1.17
N ALA A 264 -0.31 -18.57 0.75
CA ALA A 264 -0.27 -19.70 1.68
C ALA A 264 1.01 -19.67 2.53
N ARG A 265 0.85 -19.95 3.84
CA ARG A 265 1.98 -20.13 4.76
C ARG A 265 2.78 -21.36 4.37
N SER A 266 3.88 -21.14 3.66
CA SER A 266 4.72 -22.19 3.07
C SER A 266 6.19 -21.80 3.07
N GLY A 267 7.08 -22.79 3.08
CA GLY A 267 8.52 -22.61 3.11
C GLY A 267 9.10 -22.43 4.52
N ALA A 268 10.41 -22.53 4.62
CA ALA A 268 11.16 -22.37 5.86
C ALA A 268 11.39 -20.88 6.14
N ALA A 269 10.96 -20.41 7.31
CA ALA A 269 11.23 -19.06 7.78
C ALA A 269 12.73 -18.86 8.06
N PRO A 270 13.25 -17.62 8.06
CA PRO A 270 14.63 -17.35 8.44
C PRO A 270 14.89 -17.77 9.90
N THR A 271 16.13 -18.17 10.22
CA THR A 271 16.51 -18.56 11.58
C THR A 271 16.12 -17.50 12.61
N GLY A 272 15.45 -17.90 13.69
CA GLY A 272 14.99 -17.01 14.76
C GLY A 272 13.64 -16.31 14.49
N PHE A 273 12.99 -16.66 13.37
CA PHE A 273 11.70 -16.10 12.98
C PHE A 273 10.71 -17.18 12.59
N SER A 274 9.45 -16.87 12.82
CA SER A 274 8.32 -17.56 12.22
C SER A 274 7.59 -16.62 11.26
N LEU A 275 6.81 -17.17 10.33
CA LEU A 275 6.00 -16.35 9.44
C LEU A 275 4.87 -15.67 10.24
N GLY A 276 4.72 -14.36 10.06
CA GLY A 276 3.72 -13.55 10.72
C GLY A 276 2.31 -13.74 10.16
N GLY A 277 1.37 -12.96 10.70
CA GLY A 277 -0.04 -13.01 10.29
C GLY A 277 -0.31 -12.56 8.84
N THR A 278 0.53 -11.66 8.32
CA THR A 278 0.41 -11.13 6.95
C THR A 278 1.45 -11.78 6.05
N ILE A 279 0.99 -12.58 5.09
CA ILE A 279 1.80 -13.20 4.03
C ILE A 279 1.12 -12.90 2.71
N ILE A 280 1.86 -12.31 1.79
CA ILE A 280 1.34 -11.90 0.50
C ILE A 280 2.17 -12.47 -0.65
N GLU A 281 1.55 -12.52 -1.81
CA GLU A 281 2.19 -12.62 -3.10
C GLU A 281 1.73 -11.48 -3.99
N VAL A 282 2.60 -11.01 -4.88
CA VAL A 282 2.31 -9.99 -5.89
C VAL A 282 3.14 -10.28 -7.14
N GLY A 283 2.63 -9.92 -8.32
CA GLY A 283 3.34 -10.16 -9.57
C GLY A 283 3.02 -11.50 -10.21
N SER A 284 4.00 -12.40 -10.30
CA SER A 284 3.84 -13.71 -10.94
C SER A 284 3.92 -14.84 -9.91
N GLU A 285 3.08 -15.87 -10.08
CA GLU A 285 3.07 -17.06 -9.23
C GLU A 285 4.29 -17.96 -9.46
N THR A 286 4.90 -17.90 -10.65
CA THR A 286 5.97 -18.82 -11.06
C THR A 286 7.31 -18.14 -11.28
N GLU A 287 7.30 -16.83 -11.57
CA GLU A 287 8.51 -16.07 -11.91
C GLU A 287 8.76 -14.94 -10.92
N THR A 288 10.02 -14.62 -10.69
CA THR A 288 10.37 -13.35 -10.04
C THR A 288 10.36 -12.25 -11.09
N LEU A 289 9.65 -11.15 -10.82
CA LEU A 289 9.68 -9.97 -11.69
C LEU A 289 10.60 -8.94 -11.08
N LEU A 290 11.54 -8.41 -11.86
CA LEU A 290 12.41 -7.31 -11.47
C LEU A 290 11.88 -5.97 -11.98
N PHE A 291 12.35 -4.89 -11.37
CA PHE A 291 12.08 -3.53 -11.78
C PHE A 291 13.39 -2.77 -11.96
N ASP A 292 13.40 -1.79 -12.88
CA ASP A 292 14.54 -0.87 -13.03
C ASP A 292 14.51 0.30 -12.04
N GLN A 293 13.36 0.53 -11.40
CA GLN A 293 13.12 1.47 -10.32
C GLN A 293 12.51 0.73 -9.14
N PRO A 294 12.84 1.12 -7.89
CA PRO A 294 12.32 0.40 -6.75
C PRO A 294 10.82 0.64 -6.57
N VAL A 295 10.09 -0.45 -6.43
CA VAL A 295 8.66 -0.47 -6.09
C VAL A 295 8.49 -0.44 -4.57
N SER A 296 7.33 0.03 -4.11
CA SER A 296 6.99 0.02 -2.69
C SER A 296 5.82 -0.92 -2.43
N ILE A 297 5.93 -1.72 -1.37
CA ILE A 297 4.90 -2.66 -0.93
C ILE A 297 4.60 -2.30 0.52
N ILE A 298 3.37 -1.89 0.80
CA ILE A 298 2.91 -1.63 2.16
C ILE A 298 2.25 -2.89 2.68
N LEU A 299 2.67 -3.37 3.84
CA LEU A 299 2.02 -4.41 4.62
C LEU A 299 1.28 -3.75 5.78
N SER A 300 -0.04 -3.72 5.69
CA SER A 300 -0.89 -3.02 6.65
C SER A 300 -0.96 -3.78 7.97
N GLY A 301 -0.82 -3.07 9.10
CA GLY A 301 -0.83 -3.64 10.45
C GLY A 301 0.39 -4.51 10.79
N VAL A 302 1.43 -4.51 9.95
CA VAL A 302 2.70 -5.19 10.25
C VAL A 302 3.66 -4.18 10.85
N VAL A 303 4.08 -4.45 12.07
CA VAL A 303 5.08 -3.66 12.81
C VAL A 303 6.17 -4.63 13.26
N GLY A 304 7.30 -4.69 12.55
CA GLY A 304 8.35 -5.65 12.89
C GLY A 304 9.27 -6.03 11.75
N ALA A 305 9.95 -7.16 11.92
CA ALA A 305 10.79 -7.73 10.87
C ALA A 305 9.91 -8.19 9.69
N VAL A 306 10.48 -8.12 8.49
CA VAL A 306 9.83 -8.55 7.26
C VAL A 306 10.78 -9.40 6.44
N GLY A 307 10.21 -10.23 5.58
CA GLY A 307 10.96 -11.14 4.72
C GLY A 307 10.33 -11.27 3.35
N TYR A 308 11.07 -11.88 2.44
CA TYR A 308 10.60 -12.22 1.10
C TYR A 308 10.99 -13.66 0.73
N LYS A 309 10.29 -14.21 -0.25
CA LYS A 309 10.57 -15.53 -0.81
C LYS A 309 10.31 -15.47 -2.31
N SER A 310 11.34 -15.71 -3.12
CA SER A 310 11.22 -15.78 -4.58
C SER A 310 10.32 -16.94 -5.01
N ALA A 311 9.66 -16.81 -6.16
CA ALA A 311 8.59 -17.71 -6.60
C ALA A 311 8.99 -19.20 -6.62
N SER A 312 10.23 -19.51 -7.01
CA SER A 312 10.78 -20.87 -7.04
C SER A 312 11.46 -21.33 -5.75
N SER A 313 11.55 -20.48 -4.73
CA SER A 313 12.22 -20.78 -3.47
C SER A 313 11.27 -21.41 -2.44
N THR A 314 11.83 -22.29 -1.62
CA THR A 314 11.19 -22.82 -0.40
C THR A 314 11.73 -22.17 0.87
N VAL A 315 12.66 -21.23 0.76
CA VAL A 315 13.33 -20.58 1.89
C VAL A 315 13.05 -19.09 1.86
N TRP A 316 12.60 -18.55 2.98
CA TRP A 316 12.42 -17.12 3.19
C TRP A 316 13.75 -16.45 3.53
N VAL A 317 13.92 -15.23 3.05
CA VAL A 317 15.05 -14.35 3.35
C VAL A 317 14.54 -13.18 4.17
N GLN A 318 15.19 -12.88 5.28
CA GLN A 318 14.90 -11.69 6.07
C GLN A 318 15.40 -10.44 5.35
N ILE A 319 14.58 -9.40 5.30
CA ILE A 319 14.99 -8.07 4.86
C ILE A 319 15.68 -7.39 6.05
N ALA A 320 17.01 -7.46 6.08
CA ALA A 320 17.79 -6.95 7.21
C ALA A 320 18.00 -5.43 7.17
N ASN A 321 17.94 -4.81 5.98
CA ASN A 321 18.27 -3.41 5.80
C ASN A 321 17.07 -2.51 6.08
N GLN A 322 17.26 -1.51 6.95
CA GLN A 322 16.30 -0.41 7.07
C GLN A 322 16.50 0.59 5.92
N CYS A 323 15.41 1.11 5.36
CA CYS A 323 15.52 2.14 4.33
C CYS A 323 16.04 3.44 4.95
N ALA A 324 16.94 4.12 4.23
CA ALA A 324 17.22 5.53 4.48
C ALA A 324 16.03 6.40 4.00
N GLY A 325 15.99 7.66 4.42
CA GLY A 325 14.91 8.58 4.06
C GLY A 325 13.73 8.56 5.05
N SER A 326 12.52 8.78 4.54
CA SER A 326 11.29 8.82 5.35
C SER A 326 10.32 7.71 4.92
N TYR A 327 9.28 7.47 5.72
CA TYR A 327 8.26 6.48 5.36
C TYR A 327 7.61 6.82 4.02
N ASP A 328 7.25 8.10 3.77
CA ASP A 328 6.61 8.53 2.52
C ASP A 328 7.58 8.57 1.33
N ALA A 329 8.85 8.84 1.58
CA ALA A 329 9.90 8.91 0.56
C ALA A 329 11.16 8.15 1.02
N PRO A 330 11.17 6.81 0.94
CA PRO A 330 12.35 6.01 1.22
C PRO A 330 13.39 6.20 0.11
N SER A 331 14.67 6.16 0.47
CA SER A 331 15.76 6.14 -0.51
C SER A 331 15.85 4.77 -1.16
N ALA A 332 16.14 4.75 -2.46
CA ALA A 332 16.30 3.52 -3.22
C ALA A 332 17.41 2.62 -2.64
N PRO A 333 17.15 1.32 -2.38
CA PRO A 333 18.21 0.37 -2.05
C PRO A 333 19.14 0.15 -3.26
N VAL A 334 20.26 -0.53 -3.02
CA VAL A 334 21.15 -0.98 -4.10
C VAL A 334 20.47 -2.12 -4.85
N PHE A 335 20.34 -2.01 -6.17
CA PHE A 335 19.77 -3.07 -7.00
C PHE A 335 20.55 -4.39 -6.89
N PRO A 336 19.90 -5.57 -6.85
CA PRO A 336 18.44 -5.82 -6.87
C PRO A 336 17.81 -5.90 -5.47
N GLY A 337 18.47 -5.33 -4.47
CA GLY A 337 18.14 -5.53 -3.06
C GLY A 337 16.90 -4.80 -2.57
N GLU A 338 16.70 -4.91 -1.28
CA GLU A 338 15.49 -4.49 -0.60
C GLU A 338 15.79 -3.86 0.76
N CYS A 339 14.87 -3.01 1.22
CA CYS A 339 14.89 -2.43 2.55
C CYS A 339 13.46 -2.28 3.09
N TYR A 340 13.33 -2.06 4.40
CA TYR A 340 12.02 -1.80 5.03
C TYR A 340 12.04 -0.55 5.91
N ILE A 341 10.88 0.08 6.07
CA ILE A 341 10.65 1.21 6.98
C ILE A 341 9.21 1.16 7.50
N SER A 342 9.00 1.50 8.78
CA SER A 342 7.67 1.49 9.40
C SER A 342 7.31 2.87 9.95
N ASP A 343 6.02 3.21 9.94
CA ASP A 343 5.45 4.40 10.59
C ASP A 343 4.90 4.09 12.00
N GLY A 344 5.12 2.87 12.49
CA GLY A 344 4.59 2.38 13.77
C GLY A 344 3.22 1.69 13.68
N THR A 345 2.58 1.69 12.50
CA THR A 345 1.34 0.95 12.22
C THR A 345 1.52 -0.02 11.07
N ASP A 346 2.11 0.47 9.98
CA ASP A 346 2.33 -0.26 8.74
C ASP A 346 3.83 -0.38 8.46
N THR A 347 4.22 -1.39 7.70
CA THR A 347 5.60 -1.55 7.22
C THR A 347 5.62 -1.43 5.70
N LYS A 348 6.44 -0.52 5.19
CA LYS A 348 6.73 -0.34 3.77
C LYS A 348 8.03 -1.04 3.42
N ILE A 349 7.96 -1.96 2.48
CA ILE A 349 9.11 -2.62 1.85
C ILE A 349 9.39 -1.88 0.55
N HIS A 350 10.63 -1.43 0.37
CA HIS A 350 11.11 -0.81 -0.86
C HIS A 350 12.10 -1.76 -1.52
N THR A 351 11.80 -2.22 -2.74
CA THR A 351 12.49 -3.35 -3.39
C THR A 351 12.49 -3.22 -4.90
N TYR A 352 13.34 -3.97 -5.60
CA TYR A 352 13.33 -4.08 -7.05
C TYR A 352 12.64 -5.36 -7.56
N HIS A 353 11.96 -6.12 -6.71
CA HIS A 353 11.33 -7.36 -7.17
C HIS A 353 9.90 -7.55 -6.65
N PHE A 354 9.09 -8.22 -7.46
CA PHE A 354 7.84 -8.85 -7.04
C PHE A 354 8.03 -10.34 -6.84
N THR A 355 7.66 -10.77 -5.65
CA THR A 355 7.79 -12.11 -5.09
C THR A 355 6.72 -12.27 -3.99
N SER A 356 6.85 -13.29 -3.14
CA SER A 356 6.13 -13.30 -1.87
C SER A 356 6.81 -12.44 -0.82
N PHE A 357 6.03 -11.83 0.06
CA PHE A 357 6.50 -11.02 1.21
C PHE A 357 5.69 -11.37 2.46
N ALA A 358 6.31 -11.24 3.63
CA ALA A 358 5.63 -11.50 4.90
C ALA A 358 6.15 -10.62 6.02
N GLY A 359 5.28 -10.34 6.99
CA GLY A 359 5.72 -10.04 8.34
C GLY A 359 6.42 -11.26 8.94
N LEU A 360 7.42 -11.02 9.77
CA LEU A 360 8.14 -12.05 10.51
C LEU A 360 7.97 -11.79 12.00
N ASP A 361 7.49 -12.81 12.70
CA ASP A 361 7.40 -12.77 14.15
C ASP A 361 8.70 -13.35 14.69
N ALA A 362 9.43 -12.54 15.48
CA ALA A 362 10.57 -13.06 16.21
C ALA A 362 10.08 -14.22 17.08
N GLU A 363 10.69 -15.39 16.94
CA GLU A 363 10.36 -16.50 17.81
C GLU A 363 10.82 -16.13 19.21
N SER A 364 9.87 -15.88 20.12
CA SER A 364 10.22 -15.80 21.53
C SER A 364 10.79 -17.14 21.93
N ALA A 365 11.89 -17.16 22.68
CA ALA A 365 12.34 -18.37 23.37
C ALA A 365 11.21 -18.88 24.27
N ASN A 366 10.38 -19.79 23.76
CA ASN A 366 9.21 -20.25 24.50
C ASN A 366 9.65 -21.27 25.55
N ALA A 367 9.39 -20.90 26.81
CA ALA A 367 9.46 -21.79 27.95
C ALA A 367 8.59 -23.04 27.72
N PRO A 368 8.99 -24.24 28.19
CA PRO A 368 8.28 -25.48 27.88
C PRO A 368 6.85 -25.50 28.43
N ALA A 369 5.93 -25.98 27.60
CA ALA A 369 4.56 -26.31 27.98
C ALA A 369 4.55 -27.38 29.08
N ASN A 370 3.81 -27.11 30.16
CA ASN A 370 3.61 -28.01 31.29
C ASN A 370 2.68 -29.19 30.89
N PRO A 371 3.13 -30.46 30.90
CA PRO A 371 2.22 -31.59 30.84
C PRO A 371 1.55 -31.73 32.20
N GLY A 372 0.21 -31.72 32.21
CA GLY A 372 -0.62 -31.86 33.39
C GLY A 372 -0.14 -32.98 34.34
N GLY A 373 -0.06 -32.61 35.62
CA GLY A 373 0.51 -33.43 36.66
C GLY A 373 -0.36 -34.59 37.13
N ASN A 374 0.31 -35.49 37.85
CA ASN A 374 -0.25 -36.12 39.03
C ASN A 374 0.85 -36.19 40.08
N GLY A 375 0.67 -35.47 41.20
CA GLY A 375 1.47 -35.67 42.41
C GLY A 375 2.25 -34.45 42.90
N PRO A 376 2.40 -34.30 44.23
CA PRO A 376 2.65 -33.03 44.91
C PRO A 376 4.12 -32.61 44.86
N VAL A 377 4.41 -31.37 44.46
CA VAL A 377 5.78 -30.86 44.27
C VAL A 377 6.26 -30.11 45.51
N GLY A 378 7.19 -30.72 46.24
CA GLY A 378 8.10 -30.06 47.17
C GLY A 378 9.40 -29.67 46.45
N GLY A 379 9.99 -28.53 46.83
CA GLY A 379 11.06 -27.85 46.10
C GLY A 379 12.35 -28.65 45.91
N ALA A 380 12.88 -28.56 44.70
CA ALA A 380 14.29 -28.71 44.33
C ALA A 380 14.54 -27.77 43.14
N GLY A 381 15.70 -27.12 43.11
CA GLY A 381 16.05 -26.10 42.10
C GLY A 381 15.83 -26.60 40.67
N VAL A 382 15.34 -25.69 39.83
CA VAL A 382 15.18 -25.92 38.38
C VAL A 382 16.57 -26.21 37.81
N ALA A 383 16.80 -27.41 37.31
CA ALA A 383 18.04 -27.76 36.61
C ALA A 383 18.18 -26.83 35.39
N LEU A 384 19.26 -26.04 35.35
CA LEU A 384 19.52 -25.14 34.24
C LEU A 384 19.94 -25.98 33.02
N VAL A 385 19.40 -25.68 31.83
CA VAL A 385 19.87 -26.33 30.60
C VAL A 385 21.30 -25.88 30.34
N GLY A 386 22.23 -26.84 30.24
CA GLY A 386 23.67 -26.58 30.15
C GLY A 386 24.42 -26.70 31.47
N ASP A 387 23.75 -26.87 32.62
CA ASP A 387 24.37 -27.19 33.92
C ASP A 387 24.57 -28.72 33.98
N ILE A 388 25.64 -29.16 33.32
CA ILE A 388 25.94 -30.58 33.13
C ILE A 388 26.47 -31.18 34.44
N ASN A 389 27.16 -30.39 35.26
CA ASN A 389 27.76 -30.84 36.51
C ASN A 389 26.81 -30.73 37.74
N GLY A 390 25.70 -30.00 37.62
CA GLY A 390 24.65 -29.84 38.65
C GLY A 390 24.96 -28.81 39.73
N ASP A 391 25.86 -27.86 39.48
CA ASP A 391 26.28 -26.82 40.44
C ASP A 391 25.46 -25.52 40.39
N ALA A 392 24.38 -25.53 39.58
CA ALA A 392 23.48 -24.42 39.31
C ALA A 392 24.12 -23.26 38.53
N ARG A 393 25.23 -23.50 37.83
CA ARG A 393 25.85 -22.57 36.88
C ARG A 393 26.08 -23.24 35.53
N VAL A 394 26.33 -22.43 34.52
CA VAL A 394 26.72 -22.91 33.19
C VAL A 394 27.98 -22.16 32.83
N ASP A 395 29.10 -22.85 32.99
CA ASP A 395 30.42 -22.24 32.84
C ASP A 395 31.42 -23.17 32.13
N ILE A 396 32.70 -22.86 32.29
CA ILE A 396 33.79 -23.59 31.65
C ILE A 396 33.86 -25.06 32.09
N LEU A 397 33.36 -25.41 33.27
CA LEU A 397 33.31 -26.79 33.75
C LEU A 397 32.29 -27.62 32.99
N ASP A 398 31.13 -27.05 32.65
CA ASP A 398 30.11 -27.71 31.82
C ASP A 398 30.59 -27.85 30.38
N PHE A 399 31.26 -26.83 29.85
CA PHE A 399 31.88 -26.90 28.52
C PHE A 399 32.91 -28.02 28.44
N ASN A 400 33.76 -28.17 29.46
CA ASN A 400 34.75 -29.23 29.50
C ASN A 400 34.10 -30.62 29.54
N LEU A 401 32.96 -30.77 30.22
CA LEU A 401 32.20 -32.01 30.25
C LEU A 401 31.54 -32.33 28.91
N LEU A 402 30.98 -31.31 28.24
CA LEU A 402 30.42 -31.45 26.90
C LEU A 402 31.50 -31.85 25.89
N PHE A 403 32.66 -31.19 25.94
CA PHE A 403 33.75 -31.47 25.01
C PHE A 403 34.43 -32.82 25.29
N ALA A 404 34.45 -33.29 26.54
CA ALA A 404 34.96 -34.61 26.90
C ALA A 404 34.16 -35.76 26.25
N ALA A 405 32.91 -35.50 25.86
CA ALA A 405 32.02 -36.45 25.19
C ALA A 405 31.74 -36.07 23.72
N TRP A 406 32.50 -35.14 23.14
CA TRP A 406 32.28 -34.66 21.78
C TRP A 406 32.32 -35.78 20.74
N GLY A 407 31.27 -35.88 19.92
CA GLY A 407 31.14 -36.93 18.91
C GLY A 407 30.92 -38.34 19.47
N ALA A 408 30.67 -38.50 20.78
CA ALA A 408 30.25 -39.76 21.34
C ALA A 408 28.79 -40.04 20.96
N GLY A 409 28.49 -41.30 20.61
CA GLY A 409 27.11 -41.77 20.47
C GLY A 409 26.47 -42.08 21.82
N GLN A 410 25.29 -42.71 21.81
CA GLN A 410 24.44 -43.01 22.98
C GLN A 410 25.05 -43.91 24.08
N SER A 411 26.37 -44.15 24.10
CA SER A 411 27.04 -44.99 25.10
C SER A 411 28.13 -44.21 25.85
N GLY A 412 27.85 -43.91 27.12
CA GLY A 412 28.78 -43.32 28.07
C GLY A 412 28.07 -42.90 29.35
N PRO A 413 28.74 -42.85 30.51
CA PRO A 413 28.17 -42.26 31.72
C PRO A 413 27.87 -40.78 31.43
N PHE A 414 26.69 -40.31 31.86
CA PHE A 414 26.24 -38.91 31.70
C PHE A 414 25.84 -38.48 30.28
N TYR A 415 25.74 -39.41 29.31
CA TYR A 415 25.26 -39.12 27.96
C TYR A 415 23.92 -38.33 27.95
N SER A 416 22.94 -38.77 28.75
CA SER A 416 21.62 -38.12 28.84
C SER A 416 21.61 -36.72 29.46
N SER A 417 22.72 -36.33 30.11
CA SER A 417 22.92 -35.00 30.69
C SER A 417 23.79 -34.10 29.82
N ILE A 418 24.44 -34.64 28.79
CA ILE A 418 25.33 -33.91 27.88
C ILE A 418 24.67 -33.69 26.51
N ASP A 419 23.87 -34.64 26.03
CA ASP A 419 23.00 -34.47 24.86
C ASP A 419 21.82 -33.55 25.26
N LEU A 420 22.04 -32.25 25.11
CA LEU A 420 21.16 -31.17 25.58
C LEU A 420 19.93 -31.04 24.68
N ASN A 421 20.07 -31.32 23.38
CA ASN A 421 18.96 -31.26 22.42
C ASN A 421 18.23 -32.62 22.26
N ARG A 422 18.79 -33.70 22.82
CA ARG A 422 18.28 -35.09 22.80
C ARG A 422 18.19 -35.70 21.41
N ASP A 423 19.09 -35.33 20.51
CA ASP A 423 19.05 -35.76 19.11
C ASP A 423 19.82 -37.07 18.83
N GLY A 424 20.51 -37.62 19.84
CA GLY A 424 21.29 -38.84 19.66
C GLY A 424 22.79 -38.62 19.50
N ALA A 425 23.23 -37.37 19.36
CA ALA A 425 24.62 -36.98 19.17
C ALA A 425 25.03 -35.94 20.21
N ILE A 426 26.35 -35.80 20.41
CA ILE A 426 26.93 -34.69 21.18
C ILE A 426 27.73 -33.86 20.18
N ASP A 427 27.15 -32.75 19.75
CA ASP A 427 27.69 -31.95 18.66
C ASP A 427 27.54 -30.42 18.86
N VAL A 428 27.66 -29.68 17.77
CA VAL A 428 27.60 -28.21 17.77
C VAL A 428 26.25 -27.67 18.26
N LEU A 429 25.18 -28.45 18.15
CA LEU A 429 23.86 -28.06 18.63
C LEU A 429 23.81 -28.08 20.16
N ASP A 430 24.41 -29.08 20.81
CA ASP A 430 24.54 -29.10 22.27
C ASP A 430 25.46 -27.99 22.77
N PHE A 431 26.58 -27.76 22.08
CA PHE A 431 27.46 -26.63 22.41
C PHE A 431 26.72 -25.30 22.33
N ASN A 432 25.92 -25.07 21.29
CA ASN A 432 25.13 -23.85 21.16
C ASN A 432 24.11 -23.70 22.30
N MET A 433 23.50 -24.79 22.75
CA MET A 433 22.59 -24.79 23.90
C MET A 433 23.30 -24.50 25.23
N LEU A 434 24.52 -25.01 25.41
CA LEU A 434 25.36 -24.70 26.55
C LEU A 434 25.75 -23.21 26.55
N MET A 435 26.24 -22.69 25.42
CA MET A 435 26.63 -21.29 25.29
C MET A 435 25.48 -20.31 25.47
N ALA A 436 24.25 -20.70 25.12
CA ALA A 436 23.06 -19.88 25.32
C ALA A 436 22.76 -19.60 26.81
N ASN A 437 23.26 -20.44 27.72
CA ASN A 437 23.05 -20.30 29.15
C ASN A 437 24.31 -19.90 29.92
N TRP A 438 25.42 -19.62 29.23
CA TRP A 438 26.71 -19.27 29.84
C TRP A 438 26.61 -18.07 30.77
N LYS A 439 27.09 -18.20 32.01
CA LYS A 439 27.04 -17.12 33.01
C LYS A 439 28.33 -16.96 33.81
#